data_AF-A0A7V9QES0-F1
#
_entry.id   AF-A0A7V9QES0-F1
#
_cell.length_a   1.000
_cell.length_b   1.000
_cell.length_c   1.000
_cell.angle_alpha   90.00
_cell.angle_beta   90.00
_cell.angle_gamma   90.00
#
_symmetry.space_group_name_H-M   'P 1'
#
loop_
_entity.id
_entity.type
_entity.pdbx_description
1 polymer ?
#
loop_
_entity_poly.entity_id
_entity_poly.type
_entity_poly.pdbx_seq_one_letter_code
_entity_poly.pdbx_strand_id
1 'polypeptide(L)'
;MTTLLAGLALSQIAPGFPVPVWLIAVLFLLLVLGSVVALFVAQYKVCDPNEILVISGRSGVDGAARTINGGGAFVIPVIQRWSRLSLIPMKVDI
;
A
#
# COMPACT_ATOMS: atom_id res chain seq x y z
N MET A 1 22.05 13.21 33.31
CA MET A 1 21.57 11.93 33.89
C MET A 1 20.44 12.19 34.88
N THR A 2 19.42 12.95 34.48
CA THR A 2 18.28 13.34 35.36
C THR A 2 16.96 13.39 34.58
N THR A 3 17.03 13.61 33.27
CA THR A 3 15.87 13.56 32.35
C THR A 3 15.32 12.15 32.12
N LEU A 4 16.15 11.09 32.24
CA LEU A 4 15.70 9.70 32.12
C LEU A 4 14.86 9.22 33.32
N LEU A 5 15.10 9.76 34.52
CA LEU A 5 14.33 9.44 35.72
C LEU A 5 12.93 10.10 35.71
N ALA A 6 12.83 11.31 35.15
CA ALA A 6 11.54 12.00 34.99
C ALA A 6 10.63 11.31 33.96
N GLY A 7 11.20 10.74 32.89
CA GLY A 7 10.46 9.95 31.91
C GLY A 7 9.87 8.65 32.47
N LEU A 8 10.55 8.03 33.45
CA LEU A 8 10.04 6.83 34.13
C LEU A 8 8.94 7.17 35.15
N ALA A 9 9.00 8.36 35.78
CA ALA A 9 8.04 8.77 36.81
C ALA A 9 6.65 9.09 36.24
N LEU A 10 6.55 9.59 35.00
CA LEU A 10 5.27 9.79 34.30
C LEU A 10 4.59 8.47 33.90
N SER A 11 5.27 7.32 33.98
CA SER A 11 4.69 6.00 33.67
C SER A 11 3.86 5.38 34.80
N GLN A 12 3.90 5.94 36.01
CA GLN A 12 3.35 5.31 37.21
C GLN A 12 2.03 5.91 37.72
N ILE A 13 1.47 6.93 37.05
CA ILE A 13 0.21 7.56 37.47
C ILE A 13 -0.84 7.44 36.36
N ALA A 14 -1.52 6.29 36.37
CA ALA A 14 -2.91 6.14 35.95
C ALA A 14 -3.49 4.91 36.69
N PRO A 15 -4.17 5.10 37.82
CA PRO A 15 -4.79 4.00 38.56
C PRO A 15 -6.06 3.57 37.82
N GLY A 16 -6.08 2.35 37.27
CA GLY A 16 -7.34 1.72 36.85
C GLY A 16 -7.34 0.76 35.66
N PHE A 17 -6.24 0.58 34.91
CA PHE A 17 -6.20 -0.43 33.84
C PHE A 17 -4.81 -1.09 33.75
N PRO A 18 -4.68 -2.41 34.05
CA PRO A 18 -3.40 -3.10 34.17
C PRO A 18 -2.78 -3.48 32.81
N VAL A 19 -2.84 -2.59 31.82
CA VAL A 19 -2.11 -2.78 30.56
C VAL A 19 -0.79 -2.01 30.62
N PRO A 20 0.36 -2.68 30.40
CA PRO A 20 1.62 -1.99 30.36
C PRO A 20 1.65 -0.98 29.20
N VAL A 21 2.12 0.24 29.44
CA VAL A 21 2.25 1.28 28.40
C VAL A 21 3.11 0.81 27.22
N TRP A 22 4.13 0.00 27.48
CA TRP A 22 4.98 -0.60 26.44
C TRP A 22 4.19 -1.56 25.53
N LEU A 23 3.18 -2.25 26.05
CA LEU A 23 2.33 -3.15 25.27
C LEU A 23 1.49 -2.36 24.26
N ILE A 24 0.95 -1.22 24.69
CA ILE A 24 0.19 -0.30 23.82
C ILE A 24 1.11 0.27 22.72
N ALA A 25 2.33 0.67 23.07
CA ALA A 25 3.29 1.21 22.12
C ALA A 25 3.68 0.18 21.03
N VAL A 26 3.92 -1.07 21.43
CA VAL A 26 4.24 -2.17 20.51
C VAL A 26 3.05 -2.48 19.58
N LEU A 27 1.83 -2.54 20.13
CA LEU A 27 0.63 -2.78 19.35
C LEU A 27 0.39 -1.67 18.31
N PHE A 28 0.58 -0.41 18.72
CA PHE A 28 0.45 0.74 17.83
C PHE A 28 1.48 0.69 16.68
N LEU A 29 2.74 0.36 17.00
CA LEU A 29 3.79 0.22 15.98
C LEU A 29 3.46 -0.88 14.96
N LEU A 30 2.99 -2.05 15.43
CA LEU A 30 2.56 -3.15 14.57
C LEU A 30 1.40 -2.76 13.66
N LEU A 31 0.43 -2.02 14.19
CA LEU A 31 -0.73 -1.56 13.43
C LEU A 31 -0.32 -0.57 12.33
N VAL A 32 0.57 0.38 12.66
CA VAL A 32 1.11 1.33 11.69
C VAL A 32 1.91 0.60 10.60
N LEU A 33 2.87 -0.26 10.98
CA LEU A 33 3.65 -1.03 9.99
C LEU A 33 2.75 -1.91 9.11
N GLY A 34 1.82 -2.63 9.74
CA GLY A 34 0.86 -3.49 9.05
C GLY A 34 -0.03 -2.73 8.08
N SER A 35 -0.50 -1.54 8.47
CA SER A 35 -1.32 -0.68 7.60
C SER A 35 -0.53 -0.20 6.38
N VAL A 36 0.74 0.19 6.55
CA VAL A 36 1.60 0.63 5.46
C VAL A 36 1.83 -0.51 4.47
N VAL A 37 2.18 -1.70 4.95
CA VAL A 37 2.36 -2.88 4.10
C VAL A 37 1.07 -3.28 3.39
N ALA A 38 -0.06 -3.27 4.09
CA ALA A 38 -1.36 -3.57 3.50
C ALA A 38 -1.72 -2.59 2.38
N LEU A 39 -1.40 -1.31 2.54
CA LEU A 39 -1.55 -0.31 1.48
C LEU A 39 -0.65 -0.63 0.28
N PHE A 40 0.63 -0.95 0.49
CA PHE A 40 1.52 -1.34 -0.61
C PHE A 40 1.02 -2.56 -1.38
N VAL A 41 0.53 -3.58 -0.67
CA VAL A 41 -0.04 -4.79 -1.30
C VAL A 41 -1.33 -4.46 -2.06
N ALA A 42 -2.21 -3.63 -1.49
CA ALA A 42 -3.46 -3.24 -2.16
C ALA A 42 -3.21 -2.46 -3.47
N GLN A 43 -2.10 -1.72 -3.55
CA GLN A 43 -1.71 -0.96 -4.74
C GLN A 43 -0.85 -1.75 -5.74
N TYR A 44 -0.39 -2.95 -5.39
CA TYR A 44 0.35 -3.80 -6.30
C TYR A 44 -0.62 -4.60 -7.16
N LYS A 45 -0.79 -4.20 -8.42
CA LYS A 45 -1.60 -4.95 -9.39
C LYS A 45 -0.70 -5.87 -10.19
N VAL A 46 -0.90 -7.16 -10.04
CA VAL A 46 -0.25 -8.21 -10.84
C VAL A 46 -1.00 -8.35 -12.17
N CYS A 47 -0.25 -8.39 -13.27
CA CYS A 47 -0.72 -8.53 -14.63
C CYS A 47 -0.32 -9.90 -15.18
N ASP A 48 -1.29 -10.60 -15.74
CA ASP A 48 -1.04 -11.87 -16.39
C ASP A 48 -0.24 -11.68 -17.69
N PRO A 49 0.54 -12.68 -18.13
CA PRO A 49 1.36 -12.58 -19.34
C PRO A 49 0.56 -12.27 -20.61
N ASN A 50 -0.72 -12.68 -20.64
CA ASN A 50 -1.64 -12.50 -21.76
C ASN A 50 -2.59 -11.30 -21.58
N GLU A 51 -2.28 -10.38 -20.67
CA GLU A 51 -3.04 -9.15 -20.42
C GLU A 51 -2.12 -7.91 -20.41
N ILE A 52 -2.56 -6.81 -21.02
CA ILE A 52 -1.90 -5.50 -20.90
C ILE A 52 -2.59 -4.71 -19.80
N LEU A 53 -1.81 -4.16 -18.88
CA LEU A 53 -2.32 -3.14 -17.98
C LEU A 53 -2.08 -1.75 -18.56
N VAL A 54 -3.17 -1.05 -18.80
CA VAL A 54 -3.22 0.31 -19.29
C VAL A 54 -3.47 1.22 -18.09
N ILE A 55 -2.47 2.02 -17.73
CA ILE A 55 -2.57 3.02 -16.66
C ILE A 55 -2.73 4.39 -17.32
N SER A 56 -3.91 4.99 -17.22
CA SER A 56 -4.25 6.30 -17.78
C SER A 56 -4.48 7.33 -16.67
N GLY A 57 -4.33 8.62 -16.97
CA GLY A 57 -4.63 9.71 -16.01
C GLY A 57 -3.43 10.51 -15.52
N ARG A 58 -2.19 10.06 -15.76
CA ARG A 58 -1.01 10.92 -15.59
C ARG A 58 -0.72 11.64 -16.90
N SER A 59 -1.34 12.82 -17.09
CA SER A 59 -0.95 13.76 -18.14
C SER A 59 0.47 14.25 -17.85
N GLY A 60 1.47 13.58 -18.41
CA GLY A 60 2.87 13.84 -18.11
C GLY A 60 3.80 13.19 -19.12
N VAL A 61 4.12 13.97 -20.14
CA VAL A 61 5.27 13.90 -21.06
C VAL A 61 5.29 12.77 -22.11
N ASP A 62 4.78 11.56 -21.88
CA ASP A 62 4.87 10.46 -22.87
C ASP A 62 3.55 9.70 -23.11
N GLY A 63 2.53 10.43 -23.56
CA GLY A 63 1.28 9.84 -24.05
C GLY A 63 0.20 9.63 -22.98
N ALA A 64 -1.05 9.55 -23.44
CA ALA A 64 -2.25 9.54 -22.60
C ALA A 64 -2.38 8.31 -21.67
N ALA A 65 -1.63 7.24 -21.94
CA ALA A 65 -1.69 5.99 -21.20
C ALA A 65 -0.35 5.24 -21.23
N ARG A 66 0.09 4.76 -20.06
CA ARG A 66 1.23 3.86 -19.91
C ARG A 66 0.75 2.42 -20.05
N THR A 67 1.24 1.71 -21.06
CA THR A 67 0.97 0.28 -21.26
C THR A 67 2.09 -0.57 -20.66
N ILE A 68 1.73 -1.65 -19.96
CA ILE A 68 2.67 -2.59 -19.36
C ILE A 68 2.25 -4.00 -19.79
N ASN A 69 3.15 -4.71 -20.46
CA ASN A 69 2.97 -6.09 -20.90
C ASN A 69 3.75 -7.03 -19.97
N GLY A 70 3.02 -7.84 -19.20
CA GLY A 70 3.58 -8.79 -18.25
C GLY A 70 4.19 -8.16 -16.98
N GLY A 71 4.06 -8.87 -15.86
CA GLY A 71 4.67 -8.50 -14.58
C GLY A 71 3.69 -7.84 -13.60
N GLY A 72 4.19 -6.97 -12.73
CA GLY A 72 3.38 -6.23 -11.77
C GLY A 72 3.67 -4.75 -11.86
N ALA A 73 2.63 -3.93 -11.69
CA ALA A 73 2.76 -2.49 -11.71
C ALA A 73 2.20 -1.89 -10.42
N PHE A 74 2.97 -0.99 -9.82
CA PHE A 74 2.49 -0.17 -8.75
C PHE A 74 1.63 0.96 -9.34
N VAL A 75 0.31 0.88 -9.14
CA VAL A 75 -0.63 1.89 -9.61
C VAL A 75 -1.02 2.76 -8.42
N ILE A 76 -0.92 4.09 -8.58
CA ILE A 76 -1.45 5.02 -7.57
C ILE A 76 -2.91 5.32 -7.95
N PRO A 77 -3.90 4.73 -7.27
CA PRO A 77 -5.30 4.72 -7.72
C PRO A 77 -5.95 6.10 -7.60
N VAL A 78 -5.39 7.00 -6.78
CA VAL A 78 -5.92 8.34 -6.56
C VAL A 78 -5.73 9.24 -7.79
N ILE A 79 -4.67 9.01 -8.58
CA ILE A 79 -4.28 9.89 -9.70
C ILE A 79 -4.42 9.14 -11.04
N GLN A 80 -4.36 7.81 -11.02
CA GLN A 80 -4.31 6.99 -12.23
C GLN A 80 -5.49 6.01 -12.27
N ARG A 81 -6.17 5.95 -13.41
CA ARG A 81 -7.12 4.88 -13.74
C ARG A 81 -6.34 3.71 -14.34
N TRP A 82 -6.78 2.50 -14.04
CA TRP A 82 -6.20 1.28 -14.61
C TRP A 82 -7.29 0.51 -15.37
N SER A 83 -6.92 -0.08 -16.50
CA SER A 83 -7.76 -0.98 -17.27
C SER A 83 -6.92 -2.14 -17.77
N ARG A 84 -7.50 -3.34 -17.84
CA ARG A 84 -6.84 -4.55 -18.33
C ARG A 84 -7.41 -4.88 -19.70
N LEU A 85 -6.52 -5.17 -20.65
CA LEU A 85 -6.90 -5.61 -21.99
C LEU A 85 -6.33 -7.01 -22.24
N SER A 86 -7.21 -7.97 -22.55
CA SER A 86 -6.78 -9.34 -22.87
C SER A 86 -6.24 -9.43 -24.29
N LEU A 87 -5.14 -10.17 -24.46
CA LEU A 87 -4.52 -10.47 -25.76
C LEU A 87 -4.89 -11.85 -26.28
N ILE A 88 -5.89 -12.51 -25.68
CA ILE A 88 -6.35 -13.81 -26.17
C ILE A 88 -6.92 -13.61 -27.58
N PRO A 89 -6.36 -14.29 -28.59
CA PRO A 89 -6.80 -14.13 -29.97
C PRO A 89 -8.24 -14.61 -30.10
N MET A 90 -9.13 -13.69 -30.44
CA MET A 90 -10.51 -14.00 -30.76
C MET A 90 -10.56 -14.49 -32.20
N LYS A 91 -10.93 -15.76 -32.41
CA LYS A 91 -11.19 -16.26 -33.75
C LYS A 91 -12.50 -15.65 -34.24
N VAL A 92 -12.41 -14.84 -35.30
CA VAL A 92 -13.57 -14.45 -36.08
C VAL A 92 -13.77 -15.56 -37.10
N ASP A 93 -14.85 -16.33 -36.93
CA ASP A 93 -15.31 -17.27 -37.94
C ASP A 93 -15.86 -16.42 -39.10
N ILE A 94 -15.37 -16.66 -40.32
CA ILE A 94 -15.73 -15.93 -41.55
C ILE A 94 -16.50 -16.86 -42.50
#